data_AF-A0A2S1YHH6-F1
#
_entry.id   AF-A0A2S1YHH6-F1
#
_cell.length_a   1.000
_cell.length_b   1.000
_cell.length_c   1.000
_cell.angle_alpha   90.00
_cell.angle_beta   90.00
_cell.angle_gamma   90.00
#
_symmetry.space_group_name_H-M   'P 1'
#
loop_
_entity.id
_entity.type
_entity.pdbx_description
1 polymer ?
#
loop_
_entity_poly.entity_id
_entity_poly.type
_entity_poly.pdbx_seq_one_letter_code
_entity_poly.pdbx_strand_id
1 'polypeptide(L)'
;MQSKAAKIIFLVLVALAGVGAFWMYKFGPETFTHNETRKKYETYIQAEGTIVTKELRGSAIKKNTIWVVQFKDKDDKLQTVKIFDNTTMGKETGEKIIVYYNPTDPTECIDEQEYNDTM
;
A
#
# COMPACT_ATOMS: atom_id res chain seq x y z
N MET A 1 -3.72 -19.98 -48.59
CA MET A 1 -2.90 -18.74 -48.58
C MET A 1 -3.78 -17.60 -48.12
N GLN A 2 -3.49 -16.94 -46.99
CA GLN A 2 -4.24 -15.75 -46.56
C GLN A 2 -4.18 -14.65 -47.63
N SER A 3 -5.31 -13.98 -47.88
CA SER A 3 -5.36 -12.87 -48.82
C SER A 3 -4.45 -11.73 -48.36
N LYS A 4 -3.92 -10.95 -49.32
CA LYS A 4 -3.05 -9.80 -49.02
C LYS A 4 -3.74 -8.81 -48.05
N ALA A 5 -5.05 -8.65 -48.16
CA ALA A 5 -5.85 -7.81 -47.27
C ALA A 5 -5.89 -8.34 -45.82
N ALA A 6 -6.05 -9.66 -45.64
CA ALA A 6 -6.06 -10.26 -44.30
C ALA A 6 -4.72 -10.09 -43.57
N LYS A 7 -3.60 -10.15 -44.29
CA LYS A 7 -2.26 -9.89 -43.72
C LYS A 7 -2.09 -8.44 -43.27
N ILE A 8 -2.62 -7.49 -44.05
CA ILE A 8 -2.57 -6.06 -43.72
C ILE A 8 -3.42 -5.76 -42.48
N ILE A 9 -4.66 -6.28 -42.44
CA ILE A 9 -5.55 -6.11 -41.28
C ILE A 9 -4.93 -6.70 -40.01
N PHE A 10 -4.29 -7.87 -40.12
CA PHE A 10 -3.60 -8.50 -39.00
C PHE A 10 -2.43 -7.64 -38.50
N LEU A 11 -1.61 -7.09 -39.40
CA LEU A 11 -0.52 -6.18 -39.03
C LEU A 11 -1.03 -4.92 -38.31
N VAL A 12 -2.13 -4.33 -38.78
CA VAL A 12 -2.74 -3.16 -38.14
C VAL A 12 -3.27 -3.49 -36.74
N LEU A 13 -3.92 -4.65 -36.58
CA LEU A 13 -4.39 -5.11 -35.26
C LEU A 13 -3.23 -5.35 -34.29
N VAL A 14 -2.13 -5.95 -34.75
CA VAL A 14 -0.94 -6.17 -33.93
C VAL A 14 -0.30 -4.84 -33.53
N ALA A 15 -0.23 -3.88 -34.45
CA ALA A 15 0.28 -2.54 -34.14
C ALA A 15 -0.60 -1.81 -33.12
N LEU A 16 -1.93 -1.85 -33.29
CA LEU A 16 -2.88 -1.24 -32.34
C LEU A 16 -2.84 -1.91 -30.97
N ALA A 17 -2.74 -3.25 -30.93
CA ALA A 17 -2.59 -3.99 -29.68
C ALA A 17 -1.27 -3.63 -28.98
N GLY A 18 -0.17 -3.50 -29.72
CA GLY A 18 1.13 -3.10 -29.18
C GLY A 18 1.11 -1.67 -28.61
N VAL A 19 0.51 -0.72 -29.33
CA VAL A 19 0.35 0.66 -28.85
C VAL A 19 -0.55 0.72 -27.62
N GLY A 20 -1.67 -0.02 -27.62
CA GLY A 20 -2.57 -0.12 -26.47
C GLY A 20 -1.90 -0.71 -25.24
N ALA A 21 -1.13 -1.79 -25.41
CA ALA A 21 -0.37 -2.42 -24.32
C ALA A 21 0.72 -1.49 -23.77
N PHE A 22 1.43 -0.76 -24.62
CA PHE A 22 2.43 0.23 -24.20
C PHE A 22 1.79 1.40 -23.43
N TRP A 23 0.64 1.87 -23.90
CA TRP A 23 -0.11 2.93 -23.22
C TRP A 23 -0.63 2.47 -21.85
N MET A 24 -1.19 1.26 -21.74
CA MET A 24 -1.58 0.68 -20.45
C MET A 24 -0.40 0.40 -19.53
N TYR A 25 0.76 0.01 -20.04
CA TYR A 25 1.94 -0.20 -19.20
C TYR A 25 2.43 1.11 -18.57
N LYS A 26 2.38 2.21 -19.31
CA LYS A 26 2.92 3.51 -18.87
C LYS A 26 1.91 4.41 -18.16
N PHE A 27 0.64 4.33 -18.57
CA PHE A 27 -0.46 5.17 -18.10
C PHE A 27 -1.65 4.31 -17.65
N GLY A 28 -1.39 3.06 -17.27
CA GLY A 28 -2.42 2.19 -16.74
C GLY A 28 -2.90 2.65 -15.37
N PRO A 29 -4.07 2.18 -14.93
CA PRO A 29 -4.66 2.55 -13.64
C PRO A 29 -3.72 2.28 -12.46
N GLU A 30 -2.88 1.25 -12.53
CA GLU A 30 -1.90 0.91 -11.48
C GLU A 30 -0.80 1.97 -11.29
N THR A 31 -0.44 2.70 -12.37
CA THR A 31 0.59 3.76 -12.29
C THR A 31 0.06 5.04 -11.65
N PHE A 32 -1.23 5.31 -11.76
CA PHE A 32 -1.87 6.48 -11.16
C PHE A 32 -2.04 6.31 -9.65
N THR A 33 -2.56 5.16 -9.22
CA THR A 33 -2.78 4.88 -7.78
C THR A 33 -1.47 4.85 -7.00
N HIS A 34 -0.42 4.24 -7.55
CA HIS A 34 0.89 4.18 -6.89
C HIS A 34 1.51 5.58 -6.70
N ASN A 35 1.36 6.47 -7.67
CA ASN A 35 1.87 7.84 -7.60
C ASN A 35 1.09 8.71 -6.60
N GLU A 36 -0.23 8.53 -6.53
CA GLU A 36 -1.07 9.23 -5.55
C GLU A 36 -0.80 8.77 -4.10
N THR A 37 -0.67 7.46 -3.86
CA THR A 37 -0.33 6.93 -2.53
C THR A 37 1.06 7.39 -2.09
N ARG A 38 2.05 7.39 -3.01
CA ARG A 38 3.39 7.90 -2.70
C ARG A 38 3.39 9.37 -2.31
N LYS A 39 2.72 10.23 -3.10
CA LYS A 39 2.55 11.66 -2.77
C LYS A 39 1.84 11.88 -1.43
N LYS A 40 0.91 10.99 -1.08
CA LYS A 40 0.24 11.03 0.22
C LYS A 40 1.24 10.74 1.34
N TYR A 41 2.01 9.66 1.22
CA TYR A 41 2.97 9.22 2.24
C TYR A 41 4.17 10.18 2.39
N GLU A 42 4.52 10.96 1.36
CA GLU A 42 5.50 12.05 1.48
C GLU A 42 5.18 13.07 2.59
N THR A 43 3.90 13.21 2.95
CA THR A 43 3.45 14.13 4.01
C THR A 43 3.45 13.50 5.41
N TYR A 44 3.70 12.19 5.51
CA TYR A 44 3.61 11.47 6.76
C TYR A 44 4.83 11.74 7.62
N ILE A 45 4.63 11.70 8.94
CA ILE A 45 5.69 11.90 9.93
C ILE A 45 5.96 10.58 10.63
N GLN A 46 7.23 10.32 10.89
CA GLN A 46 7.67 9.17 11.65
C GLN A 46 7.38 9.36 13.16
N ALA A 47 6.84 8.34 13.81
CA ALA A 47 6.71 8.26 15.27
C ALA A 47 7.04 6.86 15.78
N GLU A 48 7.43 6.79 17.06
CA GLU A 48 7.63 5.54 17.78
C GLU A 48 6.32 5.15 18.48
N GLY A 49 5.75 4.03 18.08
CA GLY A 49 4.53 3.45 18.65
C GLY A 49 4.80 2.20 19.48
N THR A 50 3.92 1.89 20.41
CA THR A 50 3.93 0.66 21.20
C THR A 50 2.69 -0.18 20.85
N ILE A 51 2.88 -1.46 20.58
CA ILE A 51 1.76 -2.39 20.38
C ILE A 51 1.10 -2.66 21.73
N VAL A 52 -0.12 -2.21 21.93
CA VAL A 52 -0.84 -2.40 23.20
C VAL A 52 -1.72 -3.65 23.22
N THR A 53 -2.21 -4.08 22.06
CA THR A 53 -2.92 -5.36 21.93
C THR A 53 -2.89 -5.85 20.48
N LYS A 54 -3.25 -7.13 20.30
CA LYS A 54 -3.42 -7.75 19.00
C LYS A 54 -4.83 -8.29 18.88
N GLU A 55 -5.49 -7.96 17.79
CA GLU A 55 -6.77 -8.53 17.40
C GLU A 55 -6.53 -9.51 16.25
N LEU A 56 -6.91 -10.77 16.46
CA LEU A 56 -6.94 -11.76 15.38
C LEU A 56 -8.31 -11.71 14.72
N ARG A 57 -8.36 -11.33 13.45
CA ARG A 57 -9.61 -11.22 12.68
C ARG A 57 -9.54 -12.10 11.45
N GLY A 58 -10.52 -12.99 11.28
CA GLY A 58 -10.60 -13.86 10.12
C GLY A 58 -11.26 -15.20 10.40
N SER A 59 -11.34 -16.02 9.35
CA SER A 59 -11.89 -17.37 9.45
C SER A 59 -10.82 -18.34 9.96
N ALA A 60 -11.21 -19.56 10.35
CA ALA A 60 -10.30 -20.58 10.86
C ALA A 60 -9.10 -20.88 9.92
N ILE A 61 -9.26 -20.61 8.62
CA ILE A 61 -8.29 -20.89 7.55
C ILE A 61 -7.35 -19.70 7.27
N LYS A 62 -7.79 -18.46 7.50
CA LYS A 62 -6.99 -17.25 7.26
C LYS A 62 -7.27 -16.24 8.35
N LYS A 63 -6.31 -16.12 9.28
CA LYS A 63 -6.34 -15.14 10.37
C LYS A 63 -5.44 -13.98 9.97
N ASN A 64 -6.01 -12.79 9.91
CA ASN A 64 -5.25 -11.55 9.79
C ASN A 64 -5.01 -11.01 11.20
N THR A 65 -3.78 -10.63 11.51
CA THR A 65 -3.46 -9.97 12.77
C THR A 65 -3.60 -8.46 12.57
N ILE A 66 -4.29 -7.81 13.49
CA ILE A 66 -4.40 -6.35 13.57
C ILE A 66 -3.74 -5.93 14.87
N TRP A 67 -2.77 -5.06 14.79
CA TRP A 67 -2.13 -4.45 15.95
C TRP A 67 -2.87 -3.19 16.35
N VAL A 68 -3.14 -3.06 17.64
CA VAL A 68 -3.55 -1.78 18.22
C VAL A 68 -2.29 -1.11 18.73
N VAL A 69 -1.95 0.03 18.15
CA VAL A 69 -0.69 0.74 18.39
C VAL A 69 -1.00 2.07 19.05
N GLN A 70 -0.25 2.40 20.10
CA GLN A 70 -0.29 3.69 20.74
C GLN A 70 1.00 4.47 20.49
N PHE A 71 0.88 5.71 20.05
CA PHE A 71 2.00 6.60 19.80
C PHE A 71 1.64 8.04 20.19
N LYS A 72 2.65 8.88 20.35
CA LYS A 72 2.48 10.32 20.57
C LYS A 72 2.60 11.04 19.22
N ASP A 73 1.62 11.88 18.90
CA ASP A 73 1.70 12.74 17.72
C ASP A 73 2.61 13.96 17.95
N LYS A 74 2.77 14.79 16.92
CA LYS A 74 3.60 16.00 16.96
C LYS A 74 3.16 17.03 18.00
N ASP A 75 1.91 16.97 18.46
CA ASP A 75 1.33 17.86 19.47
C ASP A 75 1.35 17.21 20.87
N ASP A 76 2.13 16.12 21.03
CA ASP A 76 2.26 15.29 22.24
C ASP A 76 0.96 14.63 22.71
N LYS A 77 -0.04 14.48 21.83
CA LYS A 77 -1.28 13.78 22.15
C LYS A 77 -1.12 12.29 21.90
N LEU A 78 -1.66 11.50 22.82
CA LEU A 78 -1.67 10.04 22.69
C LEU A 78 -2.73 9.63 21.67
N GLN A 79 -2.28 8.99 20.59
CA GLN A 79 -3.13 8.41 19.55
C GLN A 79 -3.15 6.90 19.71
N THR A 80 -4.31 6.30 19.42
CA THR A 80 -4.48 4.83 19.40
C THR A 80 -5.07 4.44 18.06
N VAL A 81 -4.33 3.65 17.28
CA VAL A 81 -4.69 3.28 15.91
C VAL A 81 -4.63 1.77 15.72
N LYS A 82 -5.32 1.29 14.69
CA LYS A 82 -5.31 -0.11 14.29
C LYS A 82 -4.53 -0.25 12.99
N ILE A 83 -3.46 -1.04 13.02
CA ILE A 83 -2.58 -1.30 11.88
C ILE A 83 -2.66 -2.78 11.53
N PHE A 84 -2.72 -3.12 10.25
CA PHE A 84 -2.63 -4.51 9.84
C PHE A 84 -1.19 -5.00 9.97
N ASP A 85 -1.03 -6.19 10.55
CA ASP A 85 0.28 -6.85 10.57
C ASP A 85 0.62 -7.34 9.16
N ASN A 86 1.47 -6.56 8.48
CA ASN A 86 2.03 -6.93 7.19
C ASN A 86 3.44 -7.54 7.32
N THR A 87 3.91 -7.78 8.56
CA THR A 87 5.27 -8.23 8.80
C THR A 87 5.42 -9.73 8.71
N THR A 88 6.56 -10.16 8.16
CA THR A 88 6.85 -11.58 7.97
C THR A 88 7.15 -12.31 9.28
N MET A 89 7.67 -11.61 10.29
CA MET A 89 8.05 -12.21 11.58
C MET A 89 7.00 -12.07 12.68
N GLY A 90 5.95 -11.27 12.48
CA GLY A 90 5.05 -10.88 13.56
C GLY A 90 5.77 -10.12 14.67
N LYS A 91 5.04 -9.32 15.44
CA LYS A 91 5.58 -8.56 16.58
C LYS A 91 4.75 -8.80 17.81
N GLU A 92 5.33 -8.76 19.01
CA GLU A 92 4.63 -9.01 20.27
C GLU A 92 3.98 -7.78 20.92
N THR A 93 2.98 -8.03 21.78
CA THR A 93 2.38 -6.97 22.61
C THR A 93 3.44 -6.40 23.56
N GLY A 94 3.53 -5.08 23.64
CA GLY A 94 4.55 -4.35 24.38
C GLY A 94 5.80 -4.02 23.56
N GLU A 95 5.92 -4.55 22.33
CA GLU A 95 7.00 -4.15 21.44
C GLU A 95 6.79 -2.73 20.91
N LYS A 96 7.93 -2.08 20.65
CA LYS A 96 7.98 -0.80 19.99
C LYS A 96 8.16 -0.97 18.50
N ILE A 97 7.48 -0.12 17.74
CA ILE A 97 7.50 -0.11 16.29
C ILE A 97 7.63 1.31 15.77
N ILE A 98 8.22 1.44 14.59
CA ILE A 98 8.20 2.69 13.84
C ILE A 98 6.90 2.71 13.05
N VAL A 99 6.19 3.83 13.14
CA VAL A 99 4.98 4.09 12.35
C VAL A 99 5.11 5.41 11.62
N TYR A 100 4.43 5.49 10.48
CA TYR A 100 4.28 6.72 9.72
C TYR A 100 2.82 7.12 9.75
N TYR A 101 2.53 8.35 10.19
CA TYR A 101 1.17 8.83 10.33
C TYR A 101 0.98 10.17 9.63
N ASN A 102 -0.26 10.45 9.23
CA ASN A 102 -0.62 11.74 8.67
C ASN A 102 -0.75 12.78 9.80
N PRO A 103 0.03 13.87 9.81
CA PRO A 103 -0.03 14.88 10.88
C PRO A 103 -1.32 15.71 10.89
N THR A 104 -2.11 15.66 9.80
CA THR A 104 -3.43 16.31 9.72
C THR A 104 -4.56 15.38 10.14
N ASP A 105 -4.36 14.07 10.01
CA ASP A 105 -5.28 13.02 10.47
C ASP A 105 -4.47 11.84 11.07
N PRO A 106 -4.12 11.88 12.37
CA PRO A 106 -3.30 10.86 13.00
C PRO A 106 -3.95 9.47 13.06
N THR A 107 -5.23 9.34 12.68
CA THR A 107 -5.89 8.04 12.57
C THR A 107 -5.43 7.27 11.34
N GLU A 108 -4.98 7.97 10.29
CA GLU A 108 -4.26 7.37 9.16
C GLU A 108 -2.81 7.12 9.54
N CYS A 109 -2.51 5.86 9.83
CA CYS A 109 -1.22 5.41 10.26
C CYS A 109 -0.88 4.08 9.60
N ILE A 110 0.35 3.94 9.16
CA ILE A 110 0.89 2.74 8.51
C ILE A 110 2.17 2.29 9.20
N ASP A 111 2.55 1.04 9.00
CA ASP A 111 3.82 0.52 9.51
C ASP A 111 4.99 0.90 8.58
N GLU A 112 6.20 0.73 9.10
CA GLU A 112 7.43 1.02 8.36
C GLU A 112 7.57 0.19 7.08
N GLN A 113 7.06 -1.05 7.07
CA GLN A 113 7.14 -1.90 5.90
C GLN A 113 6.25 -1.38 4.77
N GLU A 114 4.98 -1.06 5.03
CA GLU A 114 4.08 -0.51 4.01
C GLU A 114 4.58 0.83 3.46
N TYR A 115 5.16 1.67 4.32
CA TYR A 115 5.78 2.92 3.90
C TYR A 115 6.94 2.68 2.93
N ASN A 116 7.87 1.78 3.27
CA ASN A 116 9.04 1.46 2.45
C ASN A 116 8.67 0.75 1.13
N ASP A 117 7.62 -0.06 1.12
CA ASP A 117 7.14 -0.72 -0.09
C ASP A 117 6.49 0.28 -1.08
N THR A 118 6.03 1.43 -0.58
CA THR A 118 5.36 2.46 -1.37
C THR A 118 6.29 3.59 -1.84
N MET A 119 7.31 3.93 -1.05
CA MET A 119 8.21 5.08 -1.27
C MET A 119 9.40 4.77 -2.17
#